data_AF-A0A944SZK4-F1
#
_entry.id   AF-A0A944SZK4-F1
#
_cell.length_a   1.000
_cell.length_b   1.000
_cell.length_c   1.000
_cell.angle_alpha   90.00
_cell.angle_beta   90.00
_cell.angle_gamma   90.00
#
_symmetry.space_group_name_H-M   'P 1'
#
loop_
_entity.id
_entity.type
_entity.pdbx_description
1 polymer ?
#
loop_
_entity_poly.entity_id
_entity_poly.type
_entity_poly.pdbx_seq_one_letter_code
_entity_poly.pdbx_strand_id
1 'polypeptide(L)'
;MPNRQPQRKHFIGFLASILIFSLVLMTVNVRYEKSNLLFESIVVWFFSPIQNLLTSTTSYVSDAFDHYFFLVETSKENDRLLLKVNLLSKKNNELIERNKLLERSDNLIEFLDKDERPFVIAKVIGYDATQWSKVIFINRGTNHKVQKNSSVMNNAGIIGHVIHSSPNSSKVLLITDGRSAVDSLFQETRESGITVGTGENICEMKFVPISAKINLGDKVISSGLGGVFPKGLVVGRVVDIVKQSQELFQDIMVEPSADLSNIEEVIVLLPNQVE
;
A
#
# COMPACT_ATOMS: atom_id res chain seq x y z
N MET A 1 -66.59 -18.39 61.91
CA MET A 1 -65.80 -18.61 60.68
C MET A 1 -64.35 -18.91 61.09
N PRO A 2 -63.69 -19.96 60.57
CA PRO A 2 -62.56 -20.59 61.24
C PRO A 2 -61.21 -19.95 60.90
N ASN A 3 -60.35 -19.81 61.92
CA ASN A 3 -58.98 -19.29 61.82
C ASN A 3 -57.99 -20.46 61.88
N ARG A 4 -57.12 -20.60 60.86
CA ARG A 4 -56.10 -21.66 60.72
C ARG A 4 -54.80 -21.24 61.40
N GLN A 5 -54.32 -21.99 62.41
CA GLN A 5 -52.88 -22.03 62.78
C GLN A 5 -52.50 -23.36 63.46
N PRO A 6 -51.70 -24.25 62.82
CA PRO A 6 -51.05 -25.35 63.53
C PRO A 6 -49.51 -25.44 63.42
N GLN A 7 -48.78 -24.45 62.86
CA GLN A 7 -47.31 -24.60 62.64
C GLN A 7 -46.37 -24.04 63.73
N ARG A 8 -46.85 -23.19 64.65
CA ARG A 8 -45.98 -22.53 65.64
C ARG A 8 -45.54 -23.43 66.79
N LYS A 9 -46.26 -24.54 67.04
CA LYS A 9 -46.00 -25.45 68.18
C LYS A 9 -44.77 -26.35 67.99
N HIS A 10 -44.46 -26.77 66.76
CA HIS A 10 -43.30 -27.64 66.48
C HIS A 10 -41.96 -26.89 66.51
N PHE A 11 -41.93 -25.63 66.04
CA PHE A 11 -40.74 -24.80 66.09
C PHE A 11 -40.35 -24.43 67.54
N ILE A 12 -41.35 -24.10 68.37
CA ILE A 12 -41.13 -23.82 69.80
C ILE A 12 -40.64 -25.08 70.52
N GLY A 13 -41.15 -26.26 70.16
CA GLY A 13 -40.67 -27.55 70.71
C GLY A 13 -39.21 -27.85 70.36
N PHE A 14 -38.78 -27.58 69.12
CA PHE A 14 -37.40 -27.78 68.69
C PHE A 14 -36.43 -26.81 69.39
N LEU A 15 -36.82 -25.54 69.51
CA LEU A 15 -36.03 -24.52 70.22
C LEU A 15 -35.94 -24.81 71.72
N ALA A 16 -37.04 -25.26 72.34
CA ALA A 16 -37.05 -25.69 73.74
C ALA A 16 -36.19 -26.94 73.95
N SER A 17 -36.19 -27.89 73.01
CA SER A 17 -35.31 -29.07 73.03
C SER A 17 -33.84 -28.69 72.99
N ILE A 18 -33.43 -27.79 72.08
CA ILE A 18 -32.04 -27.31 71.99
C ILE A 18 -31.62 -26.56 73.26
N LEU A 19 -32.51 -25.74 73.83
CA LEU A 19 -32.24 -25.01 75.07
C LEU A 19 -32.12 -25.96 76.27
N ILE A 20 -32.99 -26.97 76.37
CA ILE A 20 -32.90 -27.99 77.42
C ILE A 20 -31.64 -28.84 77.22
N PHE A 21 -31.27 -29.17 75.99
CA PHE A 21 -30.06 -29.92 75.68
C PHE A 21 -28.79 -29.15 76.03
N SER A 22 -28.72 -27.85 75.74
CA SER A 22 -27.58 -27.01 76.14
C SER A 22 -27.53 -26.81 77.64
N LEU A 23 -28.68 -26.69 78.32
CA LEU A 23 -28.76 -26.56 79.77
C LEU A 23 -28.35 -27.87 80.48
N VAL A 24 -28.73 -29.03 79.93
CA VAL A 24 -28.29 -30.34 80.41
C VAL A 24 -26.79 -30.52 80.18
N LEU A 25 -26.27 -30.16 79.01
CA LEU A 25 -24.83 -30.18 78.74
C LEU A 25 -24.05 -29.28 79.72
N MET A 26 -24.54 -28.07 79.98
CA MET A 26 -23.92 -27.15 80.94
C MET A 26 -24.00 -27.67 82.37
N THR A 27 -25.12 -28.30 82.77
CA THR A 27 -25.29 -28.89 84.11
C THR A 27 -24.40 -30.12 84.32
N VAL A 28 -24.21 -30.94 83.28
CA VAL A 28 -23.27 -32.07 83.29
C VAL A 28 -21.82 -31.57 83.32
N ASN A 29 -21.50 -30.48 82.61
CA ASN A 29 -20.18 -29.85 82.60
C ASN A 29 -19.79 -29.25 83.97
N VAL A 30 -20.76 -28.72 84.73
CA VAL A 30 -20.52 -28.14 86.06
C VAL A 30 -20.41 -29.21 87.18
N ARG A 31 -20.92 -30.44 86.96
CA ARG A 31 -20.90 -31.51 87.98
C ARG A 31 -19.74 -32.51 87.86
N TYR A 32 -18.92 -32.47 86.81
CA TYR A 32 -17.81 -33.41 86.60
C TYR A 32 -16.49 -32.68 86.32
N GLU A 33 -15.87 -32.16 87.38
CA GLU A 33 -14.64 -31.35 87.33
C GLU A 33 -13.35 -32.17 87.08
N LYS A 34 -13.41 -33.38 86.48
CA LYS A 34 -12.21 -34.24 86.34
C LYS A 34 -12.19 -35.30 85.24
N SER A 35 -12.67 -35.01 84.02
CA SER A 35 -12.44 -35.91 82.88
C SER A 35 -12.42 -35.20 81.52
N ASN A 36 -11.34 -34.46 81.23
CA ASN A 36 -11.12 -33.77 79.94
C ASN A 36 -10.48 -34.64 78.83
N LEU A 37 -10.31 -35.95 78.99
CA LEU A 37 -9.49 -36.76 78.06
C LEU A 37 -10.24 -37.32 76.83
N LEU A 38 -11.58 -37.39 76.85
CA LEU A 38 -12.35 -38.02 75.76
C LEU A 38 -12.83 -37.02 74.68
N PHE A 39 -13.10 -35.77 75.04
CA PHE A 39 -13.66 -34.77 74.11
C PHE A 39 -12.57 -34.17 73.20
N GLU A 40 -11.36 -33.94 73.72
CA GLU A 40 -10.21 -33.49 72.93
C GLU A 40 -9.85 -34.49 71.83
N SER A 41 -9.87 -35.78 72.13
CA SER A 41 -9.46 -36.84 71.18
C SER A 41 -10.41 -36.98 69.98
N ILE A 42 -11.71 -36.75 70.17
CA ILE A 42 -12.73 -36.84 69.11
C ILE A 42 -12.66 -35.62 68.19
N VAL A 43 -12.43 -34.42 68.76
CA VAL A 43 -12.27 -33.19 67.97
C VAL A 43 -10.98 -33.26 67.15
N VAL A 44 -9.87 -33.72 67.73
CA VAL A 44 -8.59 -33.81 67.01
C VAL A 44 -8.65 -34.85 65.87
N TRP A 45 -9.34 -35.99 66.06
CA TRP A 45 -9.51 -37.00 65.01
C TRP A 45 -10.41 -36.53 63.85
N PHE A 46 -11.47 -35.78 64.13
CA PHE A 46 -12.36 -35.21 63.10
C PHE A 46 -11.73 -34.06 62.31
N PHE A 47 -10.89 -33.23 62.95
CA PHE A 47 -10.33 -32.02 62.32
C PHE A 47 -8.90 -32.17 61.77
N SER A 48 -8.16 -33.23 62.14
CA SER A 48 -6.79 -33.49 61.64
C SER A 48 -6.68 -33.66 60.10
N PRO A 49 -7.58 -34.36 59.38
CA PRO A 49 -7.41 -34.53 57.93
C PRO A 49 -7.60 -33.22 57.13
N ILE A 50 -8.20 -32.18 57.73
CA ILE A 50 -8.39 -30.86 57.09
C ILE A 50 -7.09 -30.04 57.06
N GLN A 51 -6.19 -30.26 58.02
CA GLN A 51 -4.93 -29.51 58.12
C GLN A 51 -3.94 -29.92 57.02
N ASN A 52 -3.93 -31.20 56.61
CA ASN A 52 -3.05 -31.70 55.54
C ASN A 52 -3.66 -31.56 54.13
N LEU A 53 -4.99 -31.35 54.02
CA LEU A 53 -5.67 -31.08 52.75
C LEU A 53 -5.42 -29.64 52.25
N LEU A 54 -5.21 -28.70 53.18
CA LEU A 54 -5.02 -27.29 52.87
C LEU A 54 -3.60 -26.94 52.42
N THR A 55 -2.58 -27.70 52.81
CA THR A 55 -1.17 -27.37 52.51
C THR A 55 -0.62 -27.98 51.23
N SER A 56 -1.27 -29.01 50.68
CA SER A 56 -0.80 -29.72 49.47
C SER A 56 -1.55 -29.33 48.18
N THR A 57 -2.52 -28.43 48.27
CA THR A 57 -3.43 -28.07 47.14
C THR A 57 -3.28 -26.61 46.69
N THR A 58 -2.51 -25.79 47.41
CA THR A 58 -2.34 -24.36 47.11
C THR A 58 -1.32 -24.08 46.00
N SER A 59 -0.33 -24.95 45.77
CA SER A 59 0.67 -24.75 44.70
C SER A 59 0.17 -25.19 43.31
N TYR A 60 -0.57 -26.30 43.21
CA TYR A 60 -1.02 -26.81 41.91
C TYR A 60 -2.23 -26.09 41.31
N VAL A 61 -3.09 -25.52 42.16
CA VAL A 61 -4.27 -24.77 41.70
C VAL A 61 -3.86 -23.35 41.29
N SER A 62 -2.94 -22.70 42.02
CA SER A 62 -2.38 -21.39 41.60
C SER A 62 -1.68 -21.50 40.25
N ASP A 63 -0.78 -22.48 40.08
CA ASP A 63 0.00 -22.64 38.84
C ASP A 63 -0.87 -22.94 37.61
N ALA A 64 -1.97 -23.68 37.76
CA ALA A 64 -2.87 -24.00 36.65
C ALA A 64 -3.75 -22.81 36.21
N PHE A 65 -4.21 -22.00 37.17
CA PHE A 65 -4.94 -20.77 36.85
C PHE A 65 -4.01 -19.68 36.29
N ASP A 66 -2.81 -19.54 36.84
CA ASP A 66 -1.80 -18.60 36.34
C ASP A 66 -1.35 -18.96 34.92
N HIS A 67 -1.20 -20.25 34.56
CA HIS A 67 -0.91 -20.67 33.19
C HIS A 67 -2.04 -20.40 32.19
N TYR A 68 -3.31 -20.60 32.58
CA TYR A 68 -4.44 -20.33 31.69
C TYR A 68 -4.61 -18.82 31.42
N PHE A 69 -4.50 -17.99 32.46
CA PHE A 69 -4.54 -16.53 32.29
C PHE A 69 -3.30 -16.01 31.54
N PHE A 70 -2.11 -16.55 31.80
CA PHE A 70 -0.88 -16.20 31.08
C PHE A 70 -0.95 -16.56 29.59
N LEU A 71 -1.51 -17.72 29.22
CA LEU A 71 -1.68 -18.08 27.79
C LEU A 71 -2.70 -17.18 27.08
N VAL A 72 -3.81 -16.84 27.73
CA VAL A 72 -4.83 -15.94 27.14
C VAL A 72 -4.28 -14.52 27.01
N GLU A 73 -3.52 -14.03 27.99
CA GLU A 73 -2.88 -12.72 27.95
C GLU A 73 -1.74 -12.68 26.92
N THR A 74 -0.89 -13.70 26.85
CA THR A 74 0.16 -13.83 25.84
C THR A 74 -0.42 -13.96 24.43
N SER A 75 -1.53 -14.68 24.24
CA SER A 75 -2.21 -14.75 22.94
C SER A 75 -2.79 -13.40 22.53
N LYS A 76 -3.41 -12.66 23.46
CA LYS A 76 -3.90 -11.30 23.21
C LYS A 76 -2.77 -10.30 22.92
N GLU A 77 -1.65 -10.42 23.62
CA GLU A 77 -0.44 -9.64 23.40
C GLU A 77 0.12 -9.95 22.00
N ASN A 78 0.19 -11.22 21.60
CA ASN A 78 0.65 -11.64 20.29
C ASN A 78 -0.27 -11.11 19.17
N ASP A 79 -1.59 -11.20 19.33
CA ASP A 79 -2.55 -10.62 18.37
C ASP A 79 -2.40 -9.09 18.26
N ARG A 80 -2.21 -8.40 19.38
CA ARG A 80 -1.94 -6.94 19.40
C ARG A 80 -0.62 -6.60 18.73
N LEU A 81 0.43 -7.38 18.97
CA LEU A 81 1.74 -7.19 18.36
C LEU A 81 1.67 -7.44 16.85
N LEU A 82 0.98 -8.50 16.40
CA LEU A 82 0.75 -8.77 14.98
C LEU A 82 -0.03 -7.62 14.31
N LEU A 83 -1.08 -7.10 14.95
CA LEU A 83 -1.79 -5.92 14.46
C LEU A 83 -0.87 -4.70 14.37
N LYS A 84 -0.03 -4.47 15.39
CA LYS A 84 0.92 -3.36 15.40
C LYS A 84 1.99 -3.50 14.31
N VAL A 85 2.52 -4.70 14.09
CA VAL A 85 3.47 -5.01 13.01
C VAL A 85 2.80 -4.78 11.65
N ASN A 86 1.57 -5.23 11.45
CA ASN A 86 0.83 -5.00 10.21
C ASN A 86 0.58 -3.50 9.96
N LEU A 87 0.20 -2.75 10.99
CA LEU A 87 0.00 -1.30 10.91
C LEU A 87 1.31 -0.57 10.61
N LEU A 88 2.39 -0.92 11.30
CA LEU A 88 3.71 -0.33 11.08
C LEU A 88 4.23 -0.67 9.68
N SER A 89 4.05 -1.91 9.22
CA SER A 89 4.40 -2.34 7.87
C SER A 89 3.63 -1.55 6.81
N LYS A 90 2.31 -1.39 6.97
CA LYS A 90 1.48 -0.55 6.08
C LYS A 90 1.97 0.90 6.05
N LYS A 91 2.27 1.49 7.22
CA LYS A 91 2.76 2.86 7.32
C LYS A 91 4.16 3.02 6.71
N ASN A 92 5.03 2.03 6.90
CA ASN A 92 6.35 2.03 6.29
C ASN A 92 6.26 1.98 4.77
N ASN A 93 5.40 1.14 4.21
CA ASN A 93 5.16 1.08 2.77
C ASN A 93 4.61 2.42 2.24
N GLU A 94 3.68 3.06 2.95
CA GLU A 94 3.17 4.38 2.56
C GLU A 94 4.29 5.44 2.55
N LEU A 95 5.18 5.44 3.54
CA LEU A 95 6.32 6.35 3.61
C LEU A 95 7.32 6.12 2.47
N ILE A 96 7.61 4.85 2.15
CA ILE A 96 8.48 4.49 1.02
C ILE A 96 7.91 5.03 -0.29
N GLU A 97 6.61 4.85 -0.54
CA GLU A 97 5.97 5.35 -1.76
C GLU A 97 5.94 6.88 -1.84
N ARG A 98 5.72 7.57 -0.71
CA ARG A 98 5.84 9.04 -0.66
C ARG A 98 7.27 9.51 -0.95
N ASN A 99 8.28 8.85 -0.40
CA ASN A 99 9.68 9.21 -0.66
C ASN A 99 10.04 9.04 -2.14
N LYS A 100 9.65 7.92 -2.76
CA LYS A 100 9.86 7.70 -4.20
C LYS A 100 9.15 8.75 -5.06
N LEU A 101 7.94 9.14 -4.68
CA LEU A 101 7.20 10.21 -5.35
C LEU A 101 7.97 11.53 -5.30
N LEU A 102 8.49 11.89 -4.13
CA LEU A 102 9.29 13.10 -3.96
C LEU A 102 10.57 13.05 -4.80
N GLU A 103 11.32 11.93 -4.77
CA GLU A 103 12.50 11.75 -5.59
C GLU A 103 12.21 11.90 -7.09
N ARG A 104 11.10 11.32 -7.58
CA ARG A 104 10.69 11.45 -8.98
C ARG A 104 10.30 12.89 -9.32
N SER A 105 9.55 13.55 -8.44
CA SER A 105 9.16 14.95 -8.61
C SER A 105 10.38 15.88 -8.64
N ASP A 106 11.35 15.69 -7.74
CA ASP A 106 12.58 16.47 -7.69
C ASP A 106 13.42 16.29 -8.97
N ASN A 107 13.55 15.04 -9.45
CA ASN A 107 14.22 14.74 -10.72
C ASN A 107 13.54 15.40 -11.93
N LEU A 108 12.20 15.53 -11.91
CA LEU A 108 11.47 16.25 -12.95
C LEU A 108 11.72 17.76 -12.87
N ILE A 109 11.78 18.34 -11.67
CA ILE A 109 12.03 19.78 -11.47
C ILE A 109 13.46 20.18 -11.87
N GLU A 110 14.47 19.40 -11.52
CA GLU A 110 15.87 19.70 -11.88
C GLU A 110 16.10 19.73 -13.40
N PHE A 111 15.39 18.87 -14.14
CA PHE A 111 15.42 18.89 -15.60
C PHE A 111 14.82 20.19 -16.18
N LEU A 112 13.87 20.80 -15.46
CA LEU A 112 13.05 21.92 -15.93
C LEU A 112 13.65 23.31 -15.64
N ASP A 113 14.60 23.44 -14.71
CA ASP A 113 15.33 24.71 -14.48
C ASP A 113 16.10 25.20 -15.72
N LYS A 114 16.21 24.36 -16.77
CA LYS A 114 16.83 24.70 -18.06
C LYS A 114 15.82 25.11 -19.14
N ASP A 115 14.51 24.99 -18.90
CA ASP A 115 13.46 25.14 -19.89
C ASP A 115 12.36 26.09 -19.39
N GLU A 116 12.38 27.35 -19.84
CA GLU A 116 11.46 28.43 -19.39
C GLU A 116 9.98 28.23 -19.80
N ARG A 117 9.63 27.10 -20.43
CA ARG A 117 8.28 26.86 -20.95
C ARG A 117 7.28 26.56 -19.82
N PRO A 118 6.04 27.06 -19.91
CA PRO A 118 5.00 26.70 -18.95
C PRO A 118 4.68 25.21 -19.03
N PHE A 119 4.64 24.53 -17.90
CA PHE A 119 4.38 23.09 -17.82
C PHE A 119 3.44 22.74 -16.67
N VAL A 120 2.94 21.50 -16.69
CA VAL A 120 2.23 20.91 -15.55
C VAL A 120 2.67 19.46 -15.34
N ILE A 121 2.91 19.09 -14.08
CA ILE A 121 3.18 17.71 -13.70
C ILE A 121 1.85 16.97 -13.58
N ALA A 122 1.79 15.79 -14.19
CA ALA A 122 0.64 14.91 -14.19
C ALA A 122 1.04 13.48 -13.79
N LYS A 123 0.11 12.80 -13.12
CA LYS A 123 0.24 11.37 -12.80
C LYS A 123 -0.52 10.55 -13.83
N VAL A 124 0.05 9.40 -14.21
CA VAL A 124 -0.63 8.40 -15.02
C VAL A 124 -1.66 7.68 -14.14
N ILE A 125 -2.91 7.69 -14.59
CA ILE A 125 -4.06 7.11 -13.87
C ILE A 125 -4.64 5.88 -14.57
N GLY A 126 -4.11 5.54 -15.75
CA GLY A 126 -4.55 4.36 -16.48
C GLY A 126 -3.80 4.18 -17.80
N TYR A 127 -3.84 2.94 -18.28
CA TYR A 127 -3.34 2.53 -19.58
C TYR A 127 -4.52 2.04 -20.40
N ASP A 128 -4.48 2.26 -21.71
CA ASP A 128 -5.40 1.59 -22.61
C ASP A 128 -5.13 0.08 -22.56
N ALA A 129 -6.17 -0.71 -22.32
CA ALA A 129 -6.06 -2.16 -22.21
C ALA A 129 -6.04 -2.85 -23.59
N THR A 130 -6.24 -2.10 -24.67
CA THR A 130 -6.24 -2.65 -26.03
C THR A 130 -4.82 -2.80 -26.56
N GLN A 131 -4.54 -3.91 -27.23
CA GLN A 131 -3.21 -4.20 -27.77
C GLN A 131 -2.86 -3.33 -29.01
N TRP A 132 -3.86 -2.70 -29.62
CA TRP A 132 -3.71 -1.92 -30.86
C TRP A 132 -3.43 -0.43 -30.64
N SER A 133 -3.62 0.09 -29.42
CA SER A 133 -3.54 1.52 -29.13
C SER A 133 -2.58 1.75 -27.96
N LYS A 134 -1.48 2.46 -28.20
CA LYS A 134 -0.53 2.83 -27.14
C LYS A 134 -0.95 4.17 -26.57
N VAL A 135 -1.88 4.13 -25.61
CA VAL A 135 -2.45 5.33 -24.97
C VAL A 135 -2.37 5.22 -23.46
N ILE A 136 -2.08 6.36 -22.82
CA ILE A 136 -2.15 6.53 -21.37
C ILE A 136 -3.13 7.63 -20.99
N PHE A 137 -3.63 7.56 -19.77
CA PHE A 137 -4.53 8.55 -19.18
C PHE A 137 -3.81 9.29 -18.06
N ILE A 138 -3.93 10.61 -18.03
CA ILE A 138 -3.29 11.46 -17.01
C ILE A 138 -4.31 12.24 -16.19
N ASN A 139 -4.00 12.56 -14.94
CA ASN A 139 -4.87 13.30 -14.01
C ASN A 139 -4.83 14.84 -14.18
N ARG A 140 -4.53 15.30 -15.39
CA ARG A 140 -4.53 16.72 -15.77
C ARG A 140 -5.31 16.89 -17.05
N GLY A 141 -6.01 18.01 -17.16
CA GLY A 141 -7.00 18.28 -18.19
C GLY A 141 -7.12 19.76 -18.49
N THR A 142 -8.22 20.18 -19.11
CA THR A 142 -8.43 21.58 -19.52
C THR A 142 -8.43 22.56 -18.33
N ASN A 143 -8.89 22.15 -17.14
CA ASN A 143 -8.79 22.97 -15.91
C ASN A 143 -7.35 23.28 -15.51
N HIS A 144 -6.40 22.47 -15.98
CA HIS A 144 -4.97 22.62 -15.76
C HIS A 144 -4.25 23.16 -17.01
N LYS A 145 -5.01 23.76 -17.95
CA LYS A 145 -4.54 24.30 -19.23
C LYS A 145 -3.98 23.26 -20.21
N VAL A 146 -4.16 21.97 -19.96
CA VAL A 146 -3.77 20.90 -20.90
C VAL A 146 -4.71 20.92 -22.10
N GLN A 147 -4.14 20.97 -23.31
CA GLN A 147 -4.87 21.07 -24.56
C GLN A 147 -4.52 19.91 -25.50
N LYS A 148 -5.33 19.74 -26.54
CA LYS A 148 -4.97 18.83 -27.65
C LYS A 148 -3.63 19.30 -28.25
N ASN A 149 -2.79 18.35 -28.62
CA ASN A 149 -1.42 18.52 -29.11
C ASN A 149 -0.41 19.05 -28.07
N SER A 150 -0.77 19.15 -26.79
CA SER A 150 0.24 19.36 -25.74
C SER A 150 1.24 18.21 -25.73
N SER A 151 2.54 18.55 -25.76
CA SER A 151 3.64 17.59 -25.65
C SER A 151 3.72 17.00 -24.26
N VAL A 152 3.98 15.70 -24.19
CA VAL A 152 4.14 14.96 -22.93
C VAL A 152 5.50 14.29 -22.92
N MET A 153 6.26 14.50 -21.85
CA MET A 153 7.63 14.04 -21.71
C MET A 153 7.97 13.70 -20.25
N ASN A 154 9.13 13.11 -20.05
CA ASN A 154 9.78 12.97 -18.75
C ASN A 154 11.25 13.43 -18.84
N ASN A 155 12.02 13.21 -17.78
CA ASN A 155 13.45 13.52 -17.72
C ASN A 155 14.30 12.74 -18.75
N ALA A 156 13.83 11.59 -19.23
CA ALA A 156 14.55 10.74 -20.17
C ALA A 156 14.24 11.09 -21.63
N GLY A 157 13.03 11.55 -21.95
CA GLY A 157 12.65 11.92 -23.31
C GLY A 157 11.16 12.11 -23.52
N ILE A 158 10.77 12.14 -24.80
CA ILE A 158 9.37 12.28 -25.23
C ILE A 158 8.59 11.02 -24.88
N ILE A 159 7.41 11.21 -24.28
CA ILE A 159 6.44 10.15 -24.01
C ILE A 159 5.40 10.08 -25.13
N GLY A 160 4.88 11.24 -25.53
CA GLY A 160 3.76 11.30 -26.48
C GLY A 160 3.13 12.69 -26.55
N HIS A 161 1.90 12.76 -27.05
CA HIS A 161 1.14 14.00 -27.12
C HIS A 161 -0.33 13.79 -26.77
N VAL A 162 -0.97 14.84 -26.27
CA VAL A 162 -2.38 14.80 -25.89
C VAL A 162 -3.27 14.75 -27.13
N ILE A 163 -4.07 13.71 -27.28
CA ILE A 163 -5.06 13.57 -28.37
C ILE A 163 -6.46 14.05 -27.96
N HIS A 164 -6.75 14.04 -26.66
CA HIS A 164 -8.01 14.50 -26.10
C HIS A 164 -7.82 15.00 -24.68
N SER A 165 -8.46 16.12 -24.33
CA SER A 165 -8.42 16.70 -22.98
C SER A 165 -9.84 16.93 -22.48
N SER A 166 -10.17 16.36 -21.32
CA SER A 166 -11.39 16.60 -20.54
C SER A 166 -11.06 17.52 -19.35
N PRO A 167 -12.01 17.98 -18.53
CA PRO A 167 -11.73 18.95 -17.46
C PRO A 167 -10.60 18.55 -16.50
N ASN A 168 -10.59 17.30 -16.03
CA ASN A 168 -9.65 16.81 -15.01
C ASN A 168 -8.75 15.65 -15.48
N SER A 169 -8.85 15.26 -16.75
CA SER A 169 -8.08 14.15 -17.29
C SER A 169 -7.85 14.31 -18.79
N SER A 170 -6.75 13.74 -19.28
CA SER A 170 -6.40 13.77 -20.70
C SER A 170 -5.94 12.40 -21.18
N LYS A 171 -6.15 12.13 -22.47
CA LYS A 171 -5.63 10.97 -23.19
C LYS A 171 -4.37 11.36 -23.93
N VAL A 172 -3.30 10.62 -23.73
CA VAL A 172 -2.00 10.82 -24.35
C VAL A 172 -1.71 9.65 -25.29
N LEU A 173 -1.43 9.94 -26.55
CA LEU A 173 -0.97 8.97 -27.53
C LEU A 173 0.56 8.87 -27.44
N LEU A 174 1.07 7.66 -27.18
CA LEU A 174 2.50 7.41 -27.02
C LEU A 174 3.22 7.45 -28.38
N ILE A 175 4.51 7.80 -28.37
CA ILE A 175 5.34 7.84 -29.59
C ILE A 175 5.54 6.47 -30.26
N THR A 176 5.28 5.39 -29.53
CA THR A 176 5.33 4.01 -30.04
C THR A 176 4.04 3.59 -30.76
N ASP A 177 2.95 4.36 -30.66
CA ASP A 177 1.73 4.09 -31.43
C ASP A 177 1.98 4.36 -32.93
N GLY A 178 1.49 3.48 -33.80
CA GLY A 178 1.63 3.65 -35.26
C GLY A 178 0.94 4.89 -35.85
N ARG A 179 0.06 5.54 -35.08
CA ARG A 179 -0.58 6.81 -35.45
C ARG A 179 0.19 8.03 -34.93
N SER A 180 1.22 7.83 -34.12
CA SER A 180 2.07 8.90 -33.61
C SER A 180 3.28 9.12 -34.53
N ALA A 181 3.56 10.39 -34.82
CA ALA A 181 4.72 10.80 -35.60
C ALA A 181 5.40 11.99 -34.91
N VAL A 182 6.73 11.99 -34.94
CA VAL A 182 7.57 13.06 -34.40
C VAL A 182 8.53 13.51 -35.49
N ASP A 183 8.41 14.76 -35.95
CA ASP A 183 9.43 15.35 -36.81
C ASP A 183 10.74 15.42 -36.04
N SER A 184 11.74 14.72 -36.56
CA SER A 184 12.95 14.40 -35.82
C SER A 184 14.19 14.69 -36.65
N LEU A 185 15.32 14.82 -35.97
CA LEU A 185 16.62 14.98 -36.58
C LEU A 185 17.70 14.34 -35.71
N PHE A 186 18.79 13.97 -36.35
CA PHE A 186 19.98 13.49 -35.66
C PHE A 186 20.68 14.67 -34.99
N GLN A 187 21.03 14.53 -33.71
CA GLN A 187 21.58 15.65 -32.93
C GLN A 187 22.85 16.22 -33.55
N GLU A 188 23.77 15.35 -33.96
CA GLU A 188 25.10 15.71 -34.46
C GLU A 188 25.06 16.14 -35.93
N THR A 189 24.52 15.30 -36.81
CA THR A 189 24.53 15.54 -38.26
C THR A 189 23.45 16.49 -38.73
N ARG A 190 22.40 16.71 -37.91
CA ARG A 190 21.22 17.53 -38.22
C ARG A 190 20.40 17.02 -39.40
N GLU A 191 20.69 15.83 -39.91
CA GLU A 191 19.89 15.15 -40.92
C GLU A 191 18.47 14.93 -40.37
N SER A 192 17.46 15.13 -41.22
CA SER A 192 16.05 15.16 -40.79
C SER A 192 15.31 13.92 -41.26
N GLY A 193 14.25 13.58 -40.51
CA GLY A 193 13.34 12.48 -40.83
C GLY A 193 12.11 12.54 -39.95
N ILE A 194 11.25 11.53 -40.07
CA ILE A 194 10.02 11.43 -39.27
C ILE A 194 10.08 10.12 -38.48
N THR A 195 10.08 10.22 -37.17
CA THR A 195 10.01 9.06 -36.28
C THR A 195 8.56 8.67 -36.06
N VAL A 196 8.19 7.46 -36.48
CA VAL A 196 6.84 6.90 -36.41
C VAL A 196 6.85 5.69 -35.48
N GLY A 197 5.82 5.53 -34.66
CA GLY A 197 5.67 4.34 -33.82
C GLY A 197 5.44 3.08 -34.65
N THR A 198 5.86 1.92 -34.14
CA THR A 198 5.63 0.63 -34.82
C THR A 198 4.45 -0.16 -34.24
N GLY A 199 3.88 0.31 -33.12
CA GLY A 199 2.97 -0.49 -32.29
C GLY A 199 3.69 -1.37 -31.25
N GLU A 200 5.03 -1.42 -31.30
CA GLU A 200 5.89 -2.11 -30.33
C GLU A 200 6.74 -1.08 -29.56
N ASN A 201 7.63 -1.52 -28.67
CA ASN A 201 8.52 -0.65 -27.89
C ASN A 201 9.68 -0.03 -28.71
N ILE A 202 9.52 0.06 -30.04
CA ILE A 202 10.51 0.61 -30.96
C ILE A 202 9.83 1.55 -31.95
N CYS A 203 10.56 2.57 -32.40
CA CYS A 203 10.10 3.50 -33.42
C CYS A 203 10.92 3.32 -34.69
N GLU A 204 10.33 3.70 -35.83
CA GLU A 204 10.98 3.67 -37.12
C GLU A 204 11.12 5.12 -37.62
N MET A 205 12.34 5.53 -37.96
CA MET A 205 12.62 6.84 -38.53
C MET A 205 12.67 6.74 -40.06
N LYS A 206 11.74 7.43 -40.70
CA LYS A 206 11.51 7.44 -42.15
C LYS A 206 12.03 8.71 -42.80
N PHE A 207 12.12 8.66 -44.14
CA PHE A 207 12.49 9.78 -45.01
C PHE A 207 13.91 10.31 -44.81
N VAL A 208 14.82 9.45 -44.32
CA VAL A 208 16.24 9.78 -44.20
C VAL A 208 16.95 9.37 -45.50
N PRO A 209 17.59 10.28 -46.25
CA PRO A 209 18.25 9.94 -47.51
C PRO A 209 19.33 8.88 -47.33
N ILE A 210 19.51 7.98 -48.30
CA ILE A 210 20.55 6.93 -48.22
C ILE A 210 21.99 7.51 -48.20
N SER A 211 22.17 8.73 -48.68
CA SER A 211 23.42 9.49 -48.63
C SER A 211 23.75 10.03 -47.23
N ALA A 212 22.78 10.10 -46.31
CA ALA A 212 22.98 10.56 -44.95
C ALA A 212 23.86 9.57 -44.17
N LYS A 213 24.88 10.09 -43.51
CA LYS A 213 25.82 9.31 -42.69
C LYS A 213 25.27 9.17 -41.28
N ILE A 214 24.59 8.07 -41.02
CA ILE A 214 24.03 7.72 -39.69
C ILE A 214 24.79 6.53 -39.12
N ASN A 215 25.05 6.55 -37.81
CA ASN A 215 25.69 5.47 -37.08
C ASN A 215 24.78 4.90 -35.99
N LEU A 216 25.05 3.66 -35.60
CA LEU A 216 24.42 3.05 -34.42
C LEU A 216 24.76 3.87 -33.17
N GLY A 217 23.77 4.09 -32.31
CA GLY A 217 23.89 4.88 -31.09
C GLY A 217 23.71 6.39 -31.28
N ASP A 218 23.57 6.88 -32.52
CA ASP A 218 23.29 8.29 -32.79
C ASP A 218 22.00 8.73 -32.08
N LYS A 219 22.04 9.92 -31.47
CA LYS A 219 20.90 10.46 -30.73
C LYS A 219 19.94 11.17 -31.68
N VAL A 220 18.66 10.85 -31.53
CA VAL A 220 17.55 11.46 -32.28
C VAL A 220 16.79 12.41 -31.36
N ILE A 221 16.53 13.63 -31.86
CA ILE A 221 15.81 14.67 -31.13
C ILE A 221 14.70 15.28 -32.01
N SER A 222 13.69 15.87 -31.39
CA SER A 222 12.61 16.56 -32.12
C SER A 222 13.11 17.80 -32.85
N SER A 223 12.62 18.01 -34.08
CA SER A 223 13.00 19.14 -34.94
C SER A 223 12.23 20.42 -34.62
N GLY A 224 11.02 20.31 -34.09
CA GLY A 224 10.11 21.44 -33.86
C GLY A 224 9.16 21.77 -35.01
N LEU A 225 9.33 21.14 -36.18
CA LEU A 225 8.64 21.55 -37.42
C LEU A 225 7.14 21.20 -37.44
N GLY A 226 6.73 20.08 -36.84
CA GLY A 226 5.33 19.68 -36.78
C GLY A 226 4.46 20.44 -35.79
N GLY A 227 5.04 21.36 -35.00
CA GLY A 227 4.32 22.20 -34.04
C GLY A 227 3.78 21.49 -32.79
N VAL A 228 3.74 20.15 -32.76
CA VAL A 228 3.33 19.38 -31.58
C VAL A 228 4.46 19.29 -30.55
N PHE A 229 5.65 18.88 -31.02
CA PHE A 229 6.84 18.71 -30.20
C PHE A 229 7.77 19.90 -30.37
N PRO A 230 8.11 20.63 -29.30
CA PRO A 230 9.13 21.66 -29.38
C PRO A 230 10.47 21.09 -29.83
N LYS A 231 11.33 21.93 -30.41
CA LYS A 231 12.66 21.53 -30.86
C LYS A 231 13.54 21.10 -29.69
N GLY A 232 14.31 20.03 -29.87
CA GLY A 232 15.40 19.63 -28.98
C GLY A 232 15.03 18.61 -27.90
N LEU A 233 13.83 18.06 -27.91
CA LEU A 233 13.44 16.99 -26.99
C LEU A 233 14.02 15.65 -27.45
N VAL A 234 14.55 14.86 -26.52
CA VAL A 234 15.15 13.55 -26.85
C VAL A 234 14.05 12.57 -27.23
N VAL A 235 14.16 11.99 -28.42
CA VAL A 235 13.29 10.92 -28.89
C VAL A 235 13.88 9.57 -28.49
N GLY A 236 15.14 9.33 -28.87
CA GLY A 236 15.72 8.00 -28.79
C GLY A 236 17.15 7.90 -29.31
N ARG A 237 17.60 6.66 -29.50
CA ARG A 237 18.89 6.32 -30.10
C ARG A 237 18.72 5.33 -31.24
N VAL A 238 19.57 5.43 -32.25
CA VAL A 238 19.59 4.47 -33.36
C VAL A 238 20.08 3.10 -32.86
N VAL A 239 19.30 2.06 -33.11
CA VAL A 239 19.64 0.68 -32.75
C VAL A 239 19.80 -0.23 -33.96
N ASP A 240 19.22 0.11 -35.11
CA ASP A 240 19.42 -0.62 -36.36
C ASP A 240 19.27 0.31 -37.57
N ILE A 241 19.96 -0.02 -38.66
CA ILE A 241 19.95 0.74 -39.92
C ILE A 241 19.86 -0.25 -41.08
N VAL A 242 18.71 -0.26 -41.77
CA VAL A 242 18.48 -1.10 -42.94
C VAL A 242 18.57 -0.24 -44.19
N LYS A 243 19.55 -0.57 -45.05
CA LYS A 243 19.76 0.09 -46.34
C LYS A 243 19.35 -0.84 -47.47
N GLN A 244 18.28 -0.50 -48.17
CA GLN A 244 17.85 -1.24 -49.36
C GLN A 244 18.48 -0.60 -50.59
N SER A 245 19.15 -1.41 -51.43
CA SER A 245 19.98 -0.93 -52.57
C SER A 245 19.19 -0.23 -53.69
N GLN A 246 17.86 -0.28 -53.67
CA GLN A 246 16.98 0.33 -54.67
C GLN A 246 16.09 1.45 -54.09
N GLU A 247 16.22 1.76 -52.80
CA GLU A 247 15.39 2.78 -52.15
C GLU A 247 16.12 4.12 -52.04
N LEU A 248 15.34 5.22 -52.11
CA LEU A 248 15.85 6.59 -51.96
C LEU A 248 16.13 6.95 -50.50
N PHE A 249 15.48 6.24 -49.58
CA PHE A 249 15.55 6.44 -48.14
C PHE A 249 16.05 5.17 -47.46
N GLN A 250 16.61 5.32 -46.26
CA GLN A 250 17.00 4.20 -45.40
C GLN A 250 16.03 4.09 -44.23
N ASP A 251 15.71 2.86 -43.83
CA ASP A 251 14.86 2.58 -42.66
C ASP A 251 15.74 2.47 -41.42
N ILE A 252 15.41 3.25 -40.39
CA ILE A 252 16.25 3.37 -39.19
C ILE A 252 15.40 3.04 -37.98
N MET A 253 15.80 2.04 -37.21
CA MET A 253 15.12 1.70 -35.96
C MET A 253 15.68 2.57 -34.83
N VAL A 254 14.78 3.20 -34.10
CA VAL A 254 15.06 4.11 -32.99
C VAL A 254 14.44 3.55 -31.73
N GLU A 255 15.27 3.27 -30.73
CA GLU A 255 14.82 2.92 -29.39
C GLU A 255 14.47 4.21 -28.61
N PRO A 256 13.23 4.36 -28.13
CA PRO A 256 12.84 5.49 -27.29
C PRO A 256 13.75 5.62 -26.06
N SER A 257 14.17 6.84 -25.73
CA SER A 257 14.99 7.06 -24.52
C SER A 257 14.20 6.95 -23.22
N ALA A 258 12.88 7.19 -23.27
CA ALA A 258 12.00 7.02 -22.13
C ALA A 258 11.46 5.58 -22.07
N ASP A 259 11.40 4.99 -20.87
CA ASP A 259 10.66 3.74 -20.65
C ASP A 259 9.15 4.03 -20.73
N LEU A 260 8.53 3.56 -21.81
CA LEU A 260 7.11 3.75 -22.09
C LEU A 260 6.22 2.65 -21.48
N SER A 261 6.82 1.63 -20.87
CA SER A 261 6.07 0.50 -20.29
C SER A 261 5.59 0.80 -18.87
N ASN A 262 6.39 1.54 -18.09
CA ASN A 262 6.11 1.83 -16.68
C ASN A 262 6.21 3.34 -16.38
N ILE A 263 5.27 4.09 -16.94
CA ILE A 263 5.17 5.54 -16.75
C ILE A 263 4.29 5.84 -15.53
N GLU A 264 4.85 6.50 -14.52
CA GLU A 264 4.08 6.91 -13.33
C GLU A 264 3.77 8.41 -13.32
N GLU A 265 4.76 9.22 -13.70
CA GLU A 265 4.67 10.67 -13.71
C GLU A 265 5.19 11.22 -15.03
N VAL A 266 4.52 12.27 -15.51
CA VAL A 266 4.88 12.96 -16.74
C VAL A 266 4.80 14.46 -16.57
N ILE A 267 5.53 15.16 -17.43
CA ILE A 267 5.45 16.60 -17.61
C ILE A 267 4.66 16.84 -18.90
N VAL A 268 3.68 17.72 -18.81
CA VAL A 268 2.94 18.21 -19.96
C VAL A 268 3.37 19.64 -20.25
N LEU A 269 3.92 19.87 -21.44
CA LEU A 269 4.25 21.21 -21.90
C LEU A 269 2.96 21.92 -22.33
N LEU A 270 2.72 23.08 -21.74
CA LEU A 270 1.58 23.91 -22.06
C LEU A 270 1.90 24.70 -23.34
N PRO A 271 0.92 24.94 -24.22
CA PRO A 271 1.14 25.76 -25.39
C PRO A 271 1.60 27.16 -24.97
N ASN A 272 2.64 27.67 -25.64
CA ASN A 272 3.04 29.06 -25.48
C ASN A 272 1.85 29.94 -25.88
N GLN A 273 1.41 30.80 -24.96
CA GLN A 273 0.46 31.85 -25.30
C GLN A 273 1.20 32.84 -26.20
N VAL A 274 1.06 32.65 -27.51
CA VAL A 274 1.34 33.73 -28.46
C VAL A 274 0.19 34.70 -28.29
N GLU A 275 0.45 35.84 -27.63
CA GLU A 275 -0.44 37.01 -27.65
C GLU A 275 -0.68 37.51 -29.08
#